data_AF-A0A930S974-F1
#
_entry.id   AF-A0A930S974-F1
#
_cell.length_a   1.000
_cell.length_b   1.000
_cell.length_c   1.000
_cell.angle_alpha   90.00
_cell.angle_beta   90.00
_cell.angle_gamma   90.00
#
_symmetry.space_group_name_H-M   'P 1'
#
loop_
_entity.id
_entity.type
_entity.pdbx_description
1 polymer ?
#
loop_
_entity_poly.entity_id
_entity_poly.type
_entity_poly.pdbx_seq_one_letter_code
_entity_poly.pdbx_strand_id
1 'polypeptide(L)' 'MKISCEIIGKVDSGDVSKISMENNNGVVISTLTTGATLQEFLVPTETGALKNIVLGFSDYE' A
#
# COMPACT_ATOMS: atom_id res chain seq x y z
N MET A 1 -5.11 13.90 -5.88
CA MET A 1 -4.18 12.75 -5.77
C MET A 1 -3.13 13.08 -4.73
N LYS A 2 -2.96 12.22 -3.73
CA LYS A 2 -1.98 12.34 -2.64
C LYS A 2 -1.04 11.14 -2.69
N ILE A 3 0.26 11.38 -2.50
CA ILE A 3 1.28 10.34 -2.49
C ILE A 3 2.06 10.47 -1.19
N SER A 4 2.30 9.36 -0.50
CA SER A 4 3.18 9.28 0.66
C SER A 4 4.15 8.12 0.53
N CYS A 5 5.35 8.28 1.08
CA CYS A 5 6.39 7.26 1.08
C CYS A 5 6.93 7.13 2.50
N GLU A 6 7.04 5.91 2.99
CA GLU A 6 7.52 5.58 4.33
C GLU A 6 8.46 4.37 4.24
N ILE A 7 9.61 4.44 4.91
CA ILE A 7 10.51 3.29 5.07
C ILE A 7 9.89 2.39 6.15
N ILE A 8 9.51 1.17 5.77
CA ILE A 8 8.83 0.22 6.67
C ILE A 8 9.75 -0.87 7.21
N GLY A 9 10.96 -1.00 6.67
CA GLY A 9 11.94 -1.97 7.14
C GLY A 9 13.14 -2.13 6.22
N LYS A 10 13.83 -3.28 6.34
CA LYS A 10 15.03 -3.59 5.55
C LYS A 10 15.05 -5.05 5.13
N VAL A 11 15.51 -5.32 3.90
CA VAL A 11 15.81 -6.67 3.39
C VAL A 11 17.21 -6.64 2.77
N ASP A 12 18.07 -7.61 3.09
CA ASP A 12 19.44 -7.73 2.58
C ASP A 12 20.24 -6.41 2.61
N SER A 13 20.10 -5.65 3.71
CA SER A 13 20.67 -4.30 3.97
C SER A 13 20.09 -3.13 3.17
N GLY A 14 19.15 -3.35 2.25
CA GLY A 14 18.41 -2.29 1.55
C GLY A 14 17.12 -1.89 2.27
N ASP A 15 16.78 -0.60 2.22
CA ASP A 15 15.51 -0.10 2.77
C ASP A 15 14.32 -0.57 1.91
N VAL A 16 13.28 -1.04 2.59
CA VAL A 16 11.97 -1.32 2.00
C VAL A 16 11.06 -0.15 2.29
N SER A 17 10.54 0.49 1.24
CA SER A 17 9.60 1.59 1.36
C SER A 17 8.21 1.17 0.91
N LYS A 18 7.20 1.61 1.65
CA LYS A 18 5.81 1.57 1.26
C LYS A 18 5.43 2.90 0.63
N ILE A 19 4.96 2.85 -0.60
CA ILE A 19 4.46 4.01 -1.35
C ILE A 19 2.94 3.89 -1.40
N SER A 20 2.24 4.84 -0.79
CA SER A 20 0.77 4.88 -0.79
C SER A 20 0.26 6.04 -1.64
N MET A 21 -0.75 5.76 -2.45
CA MET A 21 -1.33 6.72 -3.39
C MET A 21 -2.85 6.73 -3.23
N GLU A 22 -3.42 7.91 -2.98
CA GLU A 22 -4.86 8.12 -2.88
C GLU A 22 -5.35 8.97 -4.04
N ASN A 23 -6.40 8.52 -4.73
CA ASN A 23 -7.03 9.28 -5.81
C ASN A 23 -8.24 10.10 -5.31
N ASN A 24 -8.83 10.89 -6.21
CA ASN A 24 -9.96 11.77 -5.85
C ASN A 24 -11.27 11.02 -5.54
N ASN A 25 -11.29 9.70 -5.73
CA ASN A 25 -12.43 8.82 -5.46
C ASN A 25 -12.27 8.05 -4.14
N GLY A 26 -11.24 8.36 -3.33
CA GLY A 26 -10.97 7.68 -2.05
C GLY A 26 -10.39 6.27 -2.20
N VAL A 27 -9.97 5.88 -3.41
CA VAL A 27 -9.21 4.62 -3.60
C VAL A 27 -7.78 4.85 -3.17
N VAL A 28 -7.26 3.93 -2.35
CA VAL A 28 -5.88 3.93 -1.90
C VAL A 28 -5.18 2.68 -2.41
N ILE A 29 -4.03 2.83 -3.05
CA ILE A 29 -3.14 1.72 -3.36
C ILE A 29 -1.84 1.88 -2.59
N SER A 30 -1.27 0.77 -2.13
CA SER A 30 0.05 0.76 -1.49
C SER A 30 0.95 -0.28 -2.11
N THR A 31 2.16 0.12 -2.49
CA THR A 31 3.16 -0.75 -3.10
C THR A 31 4.44 -0.77 -2.29
N LEU A 32 5.13 -1.91 -2.28
CA LEU A 32 6.45 -2.06 -1.68
C LEU A 32 7.54 -1.91 -2.75
N THR A 33 8.67 -1.30 -2.39
CA THR A 33 9.86 -1.29 -3.26
C THR A 33 10.41 -2.70 -3.48
N THR A 34 10.23 -3.61 -2.51
CA THR A 34 10.55 -5.03 -2.65
C THR A 34 9.60 -5.70 -3.66
N GLY A 35 10.18 -6.20 -4.76
CA GLY A 35 9.45 -6.93 -5.80
C GLY A 35 8.40 -6.10 -6.55
N ALA A 36 8.37 -4.78 -6.37
CA ALA A 36 7.28 -3.91 -6.82
C ALA A 36 5.89 -4.43 -6.39
N THR A 37 5.81 -5.00 -5.19
CA THR A 37 4.63 -5.73 -4.71
C THR A 37 3.47 -4.78 -4.47
N LEU A 38 2.30 -5.07 -5.06
CA LEU A 38 1.04 -4.40 -4.70
C LEU A 38 0.53 -5.00 -3.38
N GLN A 39 0.78 -4.30 -2.26
CA GLN A 39 0.44 -4.79 -0.93
C GLN A 39 -1.03 -4.54 -0.60
N GLU A 40 -1.57 -3.38 -0.98
CA GLU A 40 -2.95 -3.01 -0.69
C GLU A 40 -3.61 -2.34 -1.89
N PHE A 41 -4.89 -2.66 -2.07
CA PHE A 41 -5.80 -1.96 -2.96
C PHE A 41 -7.10 -1.76 -2.19
N LEU A 42 -7.22 -0.61 -1.54
CA LEU A 42 -8.34 -0.24 -0.71
C LEU A 42 -9.39 0.52 -1.52
N VAL A 43 -10.60 -0.02 -1.58
CA VAL A 43 -11.74 0.59 -2.29
C VAL A 43 -12.82 0.99 -1.28
N PRO A 44 -13.40 2.20 -1.39
CA PRO A 44 -14.55 2.59 -0.59
C PRO A 44 -15.74 1.65 -0.83
N THR A 45 -16.39 1.27 0.26
CA THR A 45 -17.63 0.50 0.26
C THR A 45 -18.84 1.44 0.41
N GLU A 46 -20.05 0.89 0.30
CA GLU A 46 -21.30 1.65 0.46
C GLU A 46 -21.43 2.35 1.82
N THR A 47 -20.73 1.86 2.85
CA THR A 47 -20.71 2.46 4.20
C THR A 47 -19.61 3.52 4.37
N GLY A 48 -18.82 3.78 3.33
CA GLY A 48 -17.63 4.63 3.38
C GLY A 48 -16.39 3.96 3.99
N ALA A 49 -16.51 2.73 4.49
CA ALA A 49 -15.35 1.96 4.95
C ALA A 49 -14.49 1.51 3.76
N LEU A 50 -13.19 1.34 3.98
CA LEU A 50 -12.26 0.83 2.98
C LEU A 50 -12.17 -0.70 3.05
N LYS A 51 -12.22 -1.35 1.89
CA LYS A 51 -12.02 -2.80 1.75
C LYS A 51 -10.79 -3.08 0.89
N ASN A 52 -9.85 -3.86 1.41
CA ASN A 52 -8.75 -4.39 0.60
C ASN A 52 -9.28 -5.47 -0.36
N ILE A 53 -8.99 -5.33 -1.65
CA ILE A 53 -9.43 -6.27 -2.70
C ILE A 53 -8.32 -7.17 -3.22
N VAL A 54 -7.09 -6.99 -2.74
CA VAL A 54 -5.96 -7.87 -3.06
C VAL A 54 -5.59 -8.75 -1.87
N LEU A 55 -5.08 -9.95 -2.16
CA LEU A 55 -4.46 -10.81 -1.16
C LEU A 55 -3.03 -10.33 -0.91
N GLY A 56 -2.59 -10.40 0.34
CA GLY A 56 -1.26 -9.99 0.72
C GLY A 56 -1.00 -10.28 2.20
N PHE A 57 0.19 -9.88 2.64
CA PHE A 57 0.62 -9.97 4.03
C PHE A 57 0.59 -8.58 4.67
N SER A 58 0.36 -8.55 5.99
CA SER A 58 0.36 -7.32 6.76
C SER A 58 1.76 -6.71 6.86
N ASP A 59 2.79 -7.55 6.83
CA ASP A 59 4.19 -7.19 6.96
C ASP A 59 4.96 -7.41 5.65
N TYR A 60 6.18 -6.86 5.57
CA TYR A 60 7.05 -6.98 4.40
C TYR A 60 8.00 -8.18 4.43
N GLU A 61 8.05 -8.89 5.57
CA GLU A 61 8.87 -10.10 5.80
C GLU A 61 8.06 -11.39 5.61
#